data_AF-A0A0D8I6P5-F1
#
_entry.id   AF-A0A0D8I6P5-F1
#
_cell.length_a   1.000
_cell.length_b   1.000
_cell.length_c   1.000
_cell.angle_alpha   90.00
_cell.angle_beta   90.00
_cell.angle_gamma   90.00
#
_symmetry.space_group_name_H-M   'P 1'
#
loop_
_entity.id
_entity.type
_entity.pdbx_description
1 polymer ?
#
loop_
_entity_poly.entity_id
_entity_poly.type
_entity_poly.pdbx_seq_one_letter_code
_entity_poly.pdbx_strand_id
1 'polypeptide(L)'
;MTIINVSKENAGTIRLINQDNLFKEVQIYEYKNLRIIYCVTTYNALHISASTPFGPASKKDLVNIFKKLTDKPISDFQFMLTSRAAYLLEQVPEFAD
;
A
#
# COMPACT_ATOMS: atom_id res chain seq x y z
N MET A 1 -7.70 -6.43 16.66
CA MET A 1 -8.24 -5.50 15.65
C MET A 1 -7.88 -6.03 14.26
N THR A 2 -8.88 -6.11 13.39
CA THR A 2 -8.81 -6.79 12.08
C THR A 2 -8.69 -5.77 10.96
N ILE A 3 -8.00 -6.14 9.88
CA ILE A 3 -7.95 -5.34 8.64
C ILE A 3 -9.16 -5.70 7.78
N ILE A 4 -9.87 -4.70 7.26
CA ILE A 4 -11.12 -4.90 6.52
C ILE A 4 -10.90 -4.45 5.09
N ASN A 5 -11.25 -5.29 4.12
CA ASN A 5 -11.23 -4.92 2.71
C ASN A 5 -12.48 -4.10 2.39
N VAL A 6 -12.27 -2.88 1.90
CA VAL A 6 -13.32 -1.92 1.52
C VAL A 6 -13.19 -1.49 0.05
N SER A 7 -12.61 -2.36 -0.78
CA SER A 7 -12.34 -2.05 -2.19
C SER A 7 -13.62 -1.83 -2.99
N LYS A 8 -14.70 -2.55 -2.67
CA LYS A 8 -15.97 -2.46 -3.40
C LYS A 8 -16.61 -1.08 -3.26
N GLU A 9 -16.60 -0.53 -2.05
CA GLU A 9 -17.12 0.78 -1.72
C GLU A 9 -16.27 1.92 -2.32
N ASN A 10 -15.01 1.62 -2.66
CA ASN A 10 -14.04 2.58 -3.17
C ASN A 10 -13.66 2.32 -4.65
N ALA A 11 -14.52 1.66 -5.42
CA ALA A 11 -14.24 1.32 -6.82
C ALA A 11 -13.88 2.55 -7.68
N GLY A 12 -14.49 3.72 -7.43
CA GLY A 12 -14.14 4.97 -8.12
C GLY A 12 -12.70 5.42 -7.84
N THR A 13 -12.28 5.38 -6.57
CA THR A 13 -10.91 5.70 -6.16
C THR A 13 -9.90 4.72 -6.77
N ILE A 14 -10.24 3.43 -6.81
CA ILE A 14 -9.40 2.40 -7.45
C ILE A 14 -9.19 2.72 -8.93
N ARG A 15 -10.24 3.11 -9.65
CA ARG A 15 -10.15 3.50 -11.06
C ARG A 15 -9.24 4.71 -11.26
N LEU A 16 -9.28 5.70 -10.37
CA LEU A 16 -8.41 6.87 -10.43
C LEU A 16 -6.94 6.51 -10.16
N ILE A 17 -6.67 5.67 -9.15
CA ILE A 17 -5.31 5.22 -8.83
C ILE A 17 -4.70 4.44 -10.00
N ASN A 18 -5.52 3.63 -10.69
CA ASN A 18 -5.06 2.77 -11.77
C ASN A 18 -5.40 3.29 -13.17
N GLN A 19 -5.56 4.60 -13.35
CA GLN A 19 -5.96 5.19 -14.63
C GLN A 19 -4.97 4.86 -15.77
N ASP A 20 -3.68 4.74 -15.44
CA ASP A 20 -2.60 4.47 -16.39
C ASP A 20 -2.29 2.96 -16.54
N ASN A 21 -3.11 2.09 -15.94
CA ASN A 21 -2.94 0.63 -15.92
C ASN A 21 -1.56 0.15 -15.43
N LEU A 22 -0.93 0.92 -14.54
CA LEU A 22 0.36 0.58 -13.92
C LEU A 22 0.26 -0.57 -12.92
N PHE A 23 -0.96 -0.85 -12.43
CA PHE A 23 -1.24 -1.89 -11.46
C PHE A 23 -2.16 -2.95 -12.05
N LYS A 24 -1.80 -4.23 -11.87
CA LYS A 24 -2.69 -5.35 -12.19
C LYS A 24 -3.69 -5.63 -11.06
N GLU A 25 -3.38 -5.14 -9.86
CA GLU A 25 -4.23 -5.29 -8.69
C GLU A 25 -4.14 -4.03 -7.83
N VAL A 26 -5.31 -3.51 -7.42
CA VAL A 26 -5.41 -2.43 -6.44
C VAL A 26 -6.52 -2.79 -5.47
N GLN A 27 -6.19 -2.80 -4.18
CA GLN A 27 -7.13 -3.01 -3.09
C GLN A 27 -7.04 -1.86 -2.09
N ILE A 28 -8.18 -1.57 -1.46
CA ILE A 28 -8.26 -0.57 -0.39
C ILE A 28 -8.74 -1.26 0.88
N TYR A 29 -8.02 -1.02 1.98
CA TYR A 29 -8.35 -1.54 3.29
C TYR A 29 -8.51 -0.44 4.33
N GLU A 30 -9.20 -0.79 5.41
CA GLU A 30 -9.28 -0.01 6.63
C GLU A 30 -8.67 -0.79 7.80
N TYR A 31 -7.92 -0.08 8.64
CA TYR A 31 -7.36 -0.62 9.88
C TYR A 31 -7.25 0.50 10.91
N LYS A 32 -7.98 0.41 12.02
CA LYS A 32 -8.13 1.51 13.00
C LYS A 32 -8.66 2.77 12.28
N ASN A 33 -7.92 3.88 12.32
CA ASN A 33 -8.20 5.14 11.63
C ASN A 33 -7.36 5.32 10.34
N LEU A 34 -6.75 4.24 9.83
CA LEU A 34 -5.91 4.27 8.64
C LEU A 34 -6.69 3.80 7.41
N ARG A 35 -6.52 4.54 6.31
CA ARG A 35 -6.80 4.07 4.96
C ARG A 35 -5.52 3.49 4.39
N ILE A 36 -5.62 2.28 3.83
CA ILE A 36 -4.50 1.55 3.26
C ILE A 36 -4.78 1.32 1.79
N ILE A 37 -3.81 1.62 0.95
CA ILE A 37 -3.83 1.27 -0.47
C ILE A 37 -2.77 0.21 -0.69
N TYR A 38 -3.20 -0.94 -1.20
CA TYR A 38 -2.37 -2.07 -1.57
C TYR A 38 -2.40 -2.18 -3.09
N CYS A 39 -1.24 -2.13 -3.74
CA CYS A 39 -1.12 -2.22 -5.19
C CYS A 39 -0.10 -3.28 -5.58
N VAL A 40 -0.44 -4.11 -6.56
CA VAL A 40 0.54 -4.95 -7.26
C VAL A 40 0.73 -4.39 -8.66
N THR A 41 1.96 -4.00 -8.97
CA THR A 41 2.32 -3.47 -10.29
C THR A 41 2.21 -4.55 -11.36
N THR A 42 2.17 -4.14 -12.62
CA THR A 42 2.26 -5.05 -13.78
C THR A 42 3.54 -5.90 -13.78
N TYR A 43 4.60 -5.43 -13.13
CA TYR A 43 5.88 -6.15 -12.94
C TYR A 43 5.95 -7.00 -11.66
N ASN A 44 4.80 -7.29 -11.02
CA ASN A 44 4.70 -8.10 -9.79
C ASN A 44 5.32 -7.49 -8.51
N ALA A 45 5.62 -6.19 -8.52
CA ALA A 45 6.07 -5.47 -7.33
C ALA A 45 4.89 -5.04 -6.46
N LEU A 46 4.98 -5.26 -5.15
CA LEU A 46 3.98 -4.87 -4.16
C LEU A 46 4.29 -3.49 -3.57
N HIS A 47 3.33 -2.57 -3.66
CA HIS A 47 3.38 -1.28 -2.97
C HIS A 47 2.24 -1.19 -1.95
N ILE A 48 2.57 -0.84 -0.71
CA ILE A 48 1.59 -0.60 0.34
C ILE A 48 1.78 0.83 0.86
N SER A 49 0.70 1.61 0.86
CA SER A 49 0.68 2.92 1.49
C SER A 49 -0.39 3.00 2.56
N ALA A 50 -0.16 3.81 3.59
CA ALA A 50 -1.14 4.06 4.64
C ALA A 50 -1.10 5.51 5.13
N SER A 51 -2.30 6.03 5.37
CA SER A 51 -2.52 7.40 5.87
C SER A 51 -3.75 7.49 6.74
N THR A 52 -3.76 8.47 7.63
CA THR A 52 -4.95 8.99 8.30
C THR A 52 -5.48 10.22 7.54
N PRO A 53 -6.66 10.75 7.89
CA PRO A 53 -7.11 12.05 7.37
C PRO A 53 -6.15 13.22 7.68
N PHE A 54 -5.28 13.07 8.68
CA PHE A 54 -4.41 14.14 9.19
C PHE A 54 -2.95 14.00 8.77
N GLY A 55 -2.56 12.91 8.12
CA GLY A 55 -1.16 12.67 7.74
C GLY A 55 -0.78 11.20 7.66
N PRO A 56 0.52 10.91 7.52
CA PRO A 56 1.02 9.58 7.25
C PRO A 56 0.84 8.62 8.43
N ALA A 57 0.74 7.32 8.14
CA ALA A 57 0.84 6.29 9.17
C ALA A 57 2.23 6.26 9.81
N SER A 58 2.32 5.77 11.06
CA SER A 58 3.61 5.49 11.67
C SER A 58 4.29 4.32 10.96
N LYS A 59 5.64 4.29 10.94
CA LYS A 59 6.40 3.15 10.40
C LYS A 59 6.00 1.83 11.09
N LYS A 60 5.76 1.87 12.40
CA LYS A 60 5.33 0.69 13.19
C LYS A 60 3.97 0.16 12.71
N ASP A 61 2.99 1.03 12.50
CA ASP A 61 1.68 0.61 12.00
C ASP A 61 1.78 0.07 10.57
N LEU A 62 2.56 0.71 9.70
CA LEU A 62 2.76 0.26 8.32
C LEU A 62 3.41 -1.12 8.25
N VAL A 63 4.43 -1.40 9.07
CA VAL A 63 5.06 -2.73 9.20
C VAL A 63 4.06 -3.77 9.71
N ASN A 64 3.19 -3.41 10.66
CA ASN A 64 2.17 -4.31 11.17
C ASN A 64 1.06 -4.60 10.13
N ILE A 65 0.69 -3.61 9.33
CA ILE A 65 -0.23 -3.78 8.19
C ILE A 65 0.39 -4.69 7.14
N PHE A 66 1.65 -4.45 6.78
CA PHE A 66 2.41 -5.27 5.84
C PHE A 66 2.35 -6.76 6.21
N LYS A 67 2.72 -7.09 7.46
CA LYS A 67 2.69 -8.48 7.98
C LYS A 67 1.30 -9.13 8.02
N LYS A 68 0.22 -8.34 7.89
CA LYS A 68 -1.16 -8.85 7.86
C LYS A 68 -1.67 -9.08 6.45
N LEU A 69 -1.07 -8.43 5.46
CA LEU A 69 -1.51 -8.47 4.07
C LEU A 69 -0.63 -9.36 3.19
N THR A 70 0.59 -9.66 3.62
CA THR A 70 1.53 -10.45 2.83
C THR A 70 2.53 -11.20 3.71
N ASP A 71 3.04 -12.32 3.18
CA ASP A 71 4.14 -13.11 3.76
C ASP A 71 5.51 -12.76 3.15
N LYS A 72 5.57 -11.75 2.27
CA LYS A 72 6.82 -11.30 1.65
C LYS A 72 7.83 -10.81 2.71
N PRO A 73 9.14 -11.03 2.51
CA PRO A 73 10.15 -10.55 3.44
C PRO A 73 10.26 -9.03 3.36
N ILE A 74 10.23 -8.35 4.52
CA ILE A 74 10.26 -6.89 4.57
C ILE A 74 11.60 -6.28 4.14
N SER A 75 12.66 -7.10 4.07
CA SER A 75 13.99 -6.68 3.56
C SER A 75 13.93 -6.19 2.13
N ASP A 76 12.96 -6.67 1.35
CA ASP A 76 12.83 -6.39 -0.07
C ASP A 76 12.08 -5.07 -0.31
N PHE A 77 11.77 -4.33 0.76
CA PHE A 77 10.93 -3.14 0.70
C PHE A 77 11.69 -1.90 1.19
N GLN A 78 11.60 -0.84 0.40
CA GLN A 78 12.02 0.49 0.81
C GLN A 78 10.90 1.22 1.54
N PHE A 79 11.22 1.77 2.71
CA PHE A 79 10.31 2.67 3.41
C PHE A 79 10.48 4.10 2.89
N MET A 80 9.36 4.74 2.52
CA MET A 80 9.32 6.14 2.11
C MET A 80 8.23 6.87 2.88
N LEU A 81 8.51 8.10 3.30
CA LEU A 81 7.57 8.95 4.04
C LEU A 81 7.37 10.25 3.29
N THR A 82 6.10 10.66 3.16
CA THR A 82 5.71 11.97 2.65
C THR A 82 4.90 12.71 3.70
N SER A 83 4.53 13.97 3.43
CA SER A 83 3.61 14.73 4.30
C SER A 83 2.19 14.15 4.35
N ARG A 84 1.82 13.24 3.43
CA ARG A 84 0.46 12.71 3.30
C ARG A 84 0.35 11.23 3.67
N ALA A 85 1.34 10.43 3.33
CA ALA A 85 1.31 8.97 3.49
C ALA A 85 2.69 8.38 3.76
N ALA A 86 2.70 7.24 4.42
CA ALA A 86 3.86 6.36 4.55
C ALA A 86 3.72 5.19 3.58
N TYR A 87 4.84 4.78 3.00
CA TYR A 87 4.91 3.78 1.93
C TYR A 87 5.93 2.69 2.27
N LEU A 88 5.59 1.45 1.89
CA LEU A 88 6.52 0.34 1.69
C LEU A 88 6.43 -0.04 0.22
N LEU A 89 7.54 0.13 -0.49
CA LEU A 89 7.66 -0.12 -1.92
C LEU A 89 8.60 -1.29 -2.12
N GLU A 90 8.13 -2.39 -2.70
CA GLU A 90 9.00 -3.51 -3.08
C GLU A 90 10.03 -3.03 -4.10
N GLN A 91 11.30 -3.34 -3.83
CA GLN A 91 12.40 -3.06 -4.73
C GLN A 91 12.32 -4.04 -5.91
N VAL A 92 12.26 -3.50 -7.12
CA VAL A 92 12.30 -4.31 -8.33
C VAL A 92 13.74 -4.31 -8.84
N PRO A 93 14.43 -5.46 -8.87
CA PRO A 93 15.84 -5.53 -9.23
C PRO A 93 16.16 -4.96 -10.62
N GLU A 94 15.20 -5.00 -11.55
CA GLU A 94 15.35 -4.53 -12.93
C GLU A 94 15.40 -3.00 -13.07
N PHE A 95 15.17 -2.24 -12.00
CA PHE A 95 15.21 -0.77 -11.97
C PHE A 95 16.07 -0.20 -10.83
N ALA A 96 16.87 -1.04 -10.19
CA ALA A 96 17.90 -0.59 -9.25
C ALA A 96 19.18 -0.31 -10.05
N ASP A 97 19.44 0.97 -10.32
CA ASP A 97 20.69 1.46 -10.94
C ASP A 97 21.94 1.03 -10.14
#